data_AF-A0A6N7KUJ8-F1
#
_entry.id   AF-A0A6N7KUJ8-F1
#
_cell.length_a   1.000
_cell.length_b   1.000
_cell.length_c   1.000
_cell.angle_alpha   90.00
_cell.angle_beta   90.00
_cell.angle_gamma   90.00
#
_symmetry.space_group_name_H-M   'P 1'
#
loop_
_entity.id
_entity.type
_entity.pdbx_description
1 polymer ?
#
loop_
_entity_poly.entity_id
_entity_poly.type
_entity_poly.pdbx_seq_one_letter_code
_entity_poly.pdbx_strand_id
1 'polypeptide(L)' 'MTSAYQQQLVQQLRDSEARIAAVRALHQSVDGLGYHEDGRYEGDRLACSTCGTPDEYAAWWPCSTIRALDGAPEAQP' A
#
# COMPACT_ATOMS: atom_id res chain seq x y z
N MET A 1 10.21 -3.53 37.83
CA MET A 1 11.14 -4.21 36.92
C MET A 1 10.32 -4.98 35.90
N THR A 2 10.35 -4.62 34.62
CA THR A 2 9.69 -5.41 33.57
C THR A 2 10.44 -6.70 33.33
N SER A 3 9.74 -7.82 33.14
CA SER A 3 10.37 -9.11 32.88
C SER A 3 11.09 -9.12 31.51
N ALA A 4 12.05 -10.03 31.34
CA ALA A 4 12.71 -10.24 30.04
C ALA A 4 11.70 -10.52 28.91
N TYR A 5 10.60 -11.21 29.23
CA TYR A 5 9.49 -11.44 28.29
C TYR A 5 8.80 -10.14 27.87
N GLN A 6 8.51 -9.24 28.82
CA GLN A 6 7.93 -7.93 28.50
C GLN A 6 8.86 -7.08 27.63
N GLN A 7 10.17 -7.13 27.89
CA GLN A 7 11.17 -6.44 27.06
C GLN A 7 11.22 -7.00 25.64
N GLN A 8 11.15 -8.32 25.49
CA GLN A 8 11.11 -8.99 24.19
C GLN A 8 9.87 -8.60 23.38
N LEU A 9 8.68 -8.57 23.99
CA LEU A 9 7.44 -8.16 23.32
C LEU A 9 7.51 -6.70 22.81
N VAL A 10 8.02 -5.79 23.63
CA VAL A 10 8.20 -4.38 23.23
C VAL A 10 9.16 -4.27 22.05
N GLN A 11 10.25 -5.05 22.04
CA GLN A 11 11.18 -5.05 20.91
C GLN A 11 10.51 -5.59 19.64
N GLN A 12 9.75 -6.69 19.74
CA GLN A 12 9.02 -7.25 18.60
C GLN A 12 8.00 -6.29 18.01
N LEU A 13 7.30 -5.52 18.85
CA LEU A 13 6.37 -4.48 18.39
C LEU A 13 7.10 -3.39 17.62
N ARG A 14 8.21 -2.87 18.16
CA ARG A 14 9.03 -1.86 17.48
C ARG A 14 9.57 -2.34 16.14
N ASP A 15 10.07 -3.58 16.10
CA ASP A 15 10.57 -4.18 14.86
C ASP A 15 9.44 -4.34 13.82
N SER A 16 8.23 -4.67 14.28
CA SER A 16 7.06 -4.81 13.41
C SER A 16 6.61 -3.45 12.87
N GLU A 17 6.56 -2.41 13.70
CA GLU A 17 6.27 -1.03 13.29
C GLU A 17 7.28 -0.53 12.25
N ALA A 18 8.57 -0.79 12.47
CA ALA A 18 9.63 -0.42 11.53
C ALA A 18 9.47 -1.12 10.17
N ARG A 19 9.11 -2.42 10.17
CA ARG A 19 8.84 -3.17 8.93
C ARG A 19 7.60 -2.65 8.21
N ILE A 20 6.52 -2.34 8.94
CA ILE A 20 5.30 -1.74 8.36
C ILE A 20 5.62 -0.38 7.73
N ALA A 21 6.40 0.46 8.41
CA ALA A 21 6.84 1.74 7.87
C ALA A 21 7.67 1.58 6.60
N ALA A 22 8.57 0.58 6.56
CA ALA A 22 9.36 0.27 5.37
C ALA A 22 8.47 -0.18 4.19
N VAL A 23 7.45 -1.01 4.43
CA VAL A 23 6.47 -1.39 3.39
C VAL A 23 5.73 -0.15 2.88
N ARG A 24 5.25 0.73 3.77
CA ARG A 24 4.59 1.98 3.35
C ARG A 24 5.49 2.86 2.50
N ALA A 25 6.77 2.98 2.83
CA ALA A 25 7.71 3.84 2.12
C ALA A 25 7.99 3.39 0.68
N LEU A 26 7.90 2.07 0.41
CA LEU A 26 8.04 1.54 -0.95
C LEU A 26 6.87 1.98 -1.83
N HIS A 27 5.66 1.93 -1.30
CA HIS A 27 4.43 2.19 -2.04
C HIS A 27 4.14 3.69 -2.13
N GLN A 28 4.16 4.24 -3.35
CA GLN A 28 3.86 5.64 -3.61
C GLN A 28 2.82 5.78 -4.72
N SER A 29 2.08 6.88 -4.72
CA SER A 29 1.20 7.23 -5.83
C SER A 29 2.01 7.78 -7.01
N VAL A 30 1.73 7.30 -8.21
CA VAL A 30 2.21 7.85 -9.49
C VAL A 30 1.03 8.01 -10.43
N ASP A 31 1.19 8.79 -11.49
CA ASP A 31 0.19 8.85 -12.55
C ASP A 31 0.10 7.47 -13.23
N GLY A 32 -1.11 6.94 -13.37
CA GLY A 32 -1.40 5.69 -14.08
C GLY A 32 -2.30 5.93 -15.27
N LEU A 33 -2.27 5.03 -16.25
CA LEU A 33 -3.16 5.09 -17.42
C LEU A 33 -4.39 4.21 -17.21
N GLY A 34 -5.57 4.82 -17.10
CA GLY A 34 -6.83 4.10 -17.01
C GLY A 34 -7.47 3.89 -18.38
N TYR A 35 -7.93 2.67 -18.67
CA TYR A 35 -8.86 2.44 -19.79
C TYR A 35 -10.25 2.94 -19.42
N HIS A 36 -10.82 3.78 -20.29
CA HIS A 36 -12.18 4.30 -20.18
C HIS A 36 -13.12 3.55 -21.13
N GLU A 37 -14.42 3.47 -20.79
CA GLU A 37 -15.41 2.73 -21.59
C GLU A 37 -15.57 3.25 -23.03
N ASP A 38 -15.15 4.49 -23.27
CA ASP A 38 -15.12 5.13 -24.59
C ASP A 38 -13.87 4.80 -25.42
N GLY A 39 -13.02 3.90 -24.92
CA GLY A 39 -11.82 3.41 -25.60
C GLY A 39 -10.59 4.30 -25.45
N ARG A 40 -10.64 5.35 -24.61
CA ARG A 40 -9.48 6.21 -24.32
C ARG A 40 -8.64 5.68 -23.16
N TYR A 41 -7.35 6.01 -23.20
CA TYR A 41 -6.42 5.86 -22.08
C TYR A 41 -6.10 7.25 -21.54
N GLU A 42 -6.50 7.55 -20.31
CA GLU A 42 -6.26 8.85 -19.69
C GLU A 42 -5.48 8.71 -18.37
N GLY A 43 -4.70 9.74 -18.05
CA GLY A 43 -3.83 9.81 -16.86
C GLY A 43 -4.54 10.35 -15.61
N ASP A 44 -5.85 10.17 -15.50
CA ASP A 44 -6.70 10.76 -14.45
C ASP A 44 -6.75 9.92 -13.16
N ARG A 45 -6.11 8.76 -13.15
CA ARG A 45 -6.07 7.84 -12.01
C ARG A 45 -4.66 7.63 -11.49
N LEU A 46 -4.52 7.72 -10.17
CA LEU A 46 -3.26 7.41 -9.50
C LEU A 46 -3.09 5.89 -9.38
N ALA A 47 -1.90 5.41 -9.73
CA ALA A 47 -1.46 4.03 -9.56
C ALA A 47 -0.42 3.90 -8.45
N CYS A 48 -0.21 2.69 -7.95
CA CYS A 48 0.89 2.39 -7.05
C CYS A 48 2.19 2.15 -7.83
N SER A 49 3.25 2.86 -7.47
CA SER A 49 4.58 2.72 -8.09
C SER A 49 5.23 1.34 -7.89
N THR A 50 4.78 0.59 -6.88
CA THR A 50 5.35 -0.72 -6.52
C THR A 50 4.49 -1.89 -7.01
N CYS A 51 3.17 -1.70 -7.07
CA CYS A 51 2.24 -2.76 -7.43
C CYS A 51 1.79 -2.59 -8.89
N GLY A 52 2.16 -3.55 -9.74
CA GLY A 52 1.81 -3.54 -11.16
C GLY A 52 2.65 -2.55 -11.98
N THR A 53 2.11 -2.16 -13.13
CA THR A 53 2.69 -1.20 -14.08
C THR A 53 1.81 0.05 -14.15
N PRO A 54 2.35 1.27 -14.38
CA PRO A 54 1.53 2.49 -14.49
C PRO A 54 0.79 2.59 -15.84
N ASP A 55 0.34 1.47 -16.39
CA ASP A 55 -0.42 1.34 -17.63
C ASP A 55 -1.83 0.79 -17.31
N GLU A 56 -2.53 0.20 -18.29
CA GLU A 56 -3.87 -0.36 -18.06
C GLU A 56 -3.94 -1.52 -17.06
N TYR A 57 -2.80 -2.09 -16.67
CA TYR A 57 -2.70 -3.11 -15.63
C TYR A 57 -2.30 -2.53 -14.27
N ALA A 58 -2.45 -1.20 -14.10
CA ALA A 58 -2.16 -0.50 -12.86
C ALA A 58 -2.93 -1.04 -11.65
N ALA A 59 -2.20 -1.22 -10.56
CA ALA A 59 -2.83 -1.31 -9.25
C ALA A 59 -3.20 0.10 -8.77
N TRP A 60 -4.49 0.42 -8.78
CA TRP A 60 -4.97 1.75 -8.40
C TRP A 60 -4.59 2.13 -6.96
N TRP A 61 -4.22 3.39 -6.78
CA TRP A 61 -3.89 3.97 -5.49
C TRP A 61 -5.16 4.36 -4.70
N PRO A 62 -5.20 4.16 -3.36
CA PRO A 62 -4.27 3.35 -2.58
C PRO A 62 -4.44 1.87 -2.97
N CYS A 63 -3.33 1.15 -3.16
CA CYS A 63 -3.39 -0.27 -3.50
C CYS A 63 -3.83 -1.11 -2.28
N SER A 64 -4.22 -2.37 -2.53
CA SER A 64 -4.73 -3.28 -1.51
C SER A 64 -3.80 -3.41 -0.30
N THR A 65 -2.48 -3.42 -0.50
CA THR A 65 -1.49 -3.44 0.59
C THR A 65 -1.61 -2.21 1.49
N ILE A 66 -1.67 -1.00 0.92
CA ILE A 66 -1.79 0.25 1.70
C ILE A 66 -3.14 0.31 2.41
N ARG A 67 -4.23 -0.05 1.72
CA ARG A 67 -5.57 -0.14 2.32
C ARG A 67 -5.60 -1.07 3.54
N ALA A 68 -4.97 -2.24 3.42
CA ALA A 68 -4.85 -3.19 4.52
C ALA A 68 -4.04 -2.62 5.70
N LEU A 69 -2.92 -1.95 5.43
CA LEU A 69 -2.12 -1.30 6.47
C LEU A 69 -2.84 -0.14 7.15
N ASP A 70 -3.76 0.54 6.46
CA ASP A 70 -4.62 1.61 6.99
C ASP A 70 -5.83 1.07 7.79
N GLY A 71 -6.01 -0.25 7.85
CA GLY A 71 -7.16 -0.85 8.53
C GLY A 71 -8.48 -0.65 7.79
N ALA A 72 -8.42 -0.31 6.50
CA ALA A 72 -9.57 -0.18 5.61
C ALA A 72 -9.62 -1.42 4.70
N PRO A 73 -10.22 -2.54 5.12
CA PRO A 73 -10.43 -3.69 4.23
C PRO A 73 -11.26 -3.25 3.02
N GLU A 74 -10.93 -3.78 1.84
CA GLU A 74 -11.44 -3.35 0.53
C GLU A 74 -12.94 -3.01 0.53
N ALA A 75 -13.29 -1.83 0.01
CA ALA A 75 -14.55 -1.72 -0.72
C ALA A 75 -14.41 -2.64 -1.94
N GLN A 76 -15.09 -3.80 -1.90
CA GLN A 76 -15.27 -4.64 -3.07
C GLN A 76 -15.89 -3.78 -4.20
N PRO A 77 -15.53 -4.04 -5.47
CA PRO A 77 -16.17 -3.38 -6.61
C PRO A 77 -17.70 -3.52 -6.59
#